data_AF-A0AAE0IMH0-F1
#
_entry.id   AF-A0AAE0IMH0-F1
#
_cell.length_a   1.000
_cell.length_b   1.000
_cell.length_c   1.000
_cell.angle_alpha   90.00
_cell.angle_beta   90.00
_cell.angle_gamma   90.00
#
_symmetry.space_group_name_H-M   'P 1'
#
loop_
_entity.id
_entity.type
_entity.pdbx_description
1 polymer ?
#
loop_
_entity_poly.entity_id
_entity_poly.type
_entity_poly.pdbx_seq_one_letter_code
_entity_poly.pdbx_strand_id
1 'polypeptide(L)' 'MMFALSEESKERISRIIEVSRIAIHYGYLPLVLYLGYTRSEPRPMLIHLLSPLS' A
#
# COMPACT_ATOMS: atom_id res chain seq x y z
N MET A 1 -28.63 15.89 14.20
CA MET A 1 -28.31 16.09 12.77
C MET A 1 -27.49 14.89 12.31
N MET A 2 -28.08 13.94 11.59
CA MET A 2 -27.31 12.93 10.85
C MET A 2 -26.91 13.59 9.54
N PHE A 3 -25.60 13.76 9.32
CA PHE A 3 -25.07 14.12 8.01
C PHE A 3 -25.34 12.95 7.07
N ALA A 4 -26.53 12.92 6.48
CA ALA A 4 -26.84 12.01 5.39
C ALA A 4 -26.02 12.46 4.19
N LEU A 5 -24.88 11.80 3.96
CA LEU A 5 -24.12 11.94 2.72
C LEU A 5 -25.09 11.70 1.55
N SER A 6 -25.03 12.56 0.52
CA SER A 6 -25.81 12.33 -0.70
C SER A 6 -25.47 10.95 -1.28
N GLU A 7 -26.43 10.29 -1.92
CA GLU A 7 -26.19 8.96 -2.52
C GLU A 7 -24.99 8.97 -3.49
N GLU A 8 -24.80 10.08 -4.22
CA GLU A 8 -23.61 10.31 -5.06
C GLU A 8 -22.30 10.29 -4.24
N SER A 9 -22.29 10.95 -3.08
CA SER A 9 -21.11 10.97 -2.20
C SER A 9 -20.81 9.59 -1.64
N LYS A 10 -21.85 8.82 -1.26
CA LYS A 10 -21.70 7.44 -0.79
C LYS A 10 -21.13 6.53 -1.88
N GLU A 11 -21.65 6.65 -3.11
CA GLU A 11 -21.17 5.85 -4.23
C GLU A 11 -19.70 6.17 -4.56
N ARG A 12 -19.34 7.46 -4.57
CA ARG A 12 -17.95 7.89 -4.79
C ARG A 12 -17.00 7.36 -3.71
N ILE A 13 -17.39 7.45 -2.44
CA ILE A 13 -16.60 6.90 -1.33
C ILE A 13 -16.46 5.38 -1.47
N SER A 14 -17.54 4.67 -1.81
CA SER A 14 -17.52 3.22 -2.01
C SER A 14 -16.51 2.83 -3.09
N ARG A 15 -16.53 3.52 -4.25
CA ARG A 15 -15.58 3.29 -5.34
C ARG A 15 -14.13 3.54 -4.92
N ILE A 16 -13.87 4.62 -4.17
CA ILE A 16 -12.52 4.92 -3.67
C ILE A 16 -12.05 3.82 -2.72
N ILE A 17 -12.90 3.35 -1.81
CA ILE A 17 -12.56 2.28 -0.86
C ILE A 17 -12.24 0.97 -1.60
N GLU A 18 -13.00 0.64 -2.64
CA GLU A 18 -12.79 -0.55 -3.46
C GLU A 18 -11.42 -0.52 -4.15
N VAL A 19 -11.07 0.60 -4.78
CA VAL A 19 -9.74 0.78 -5.40
C VAL A 19 -8.64 0.79 -4.33
N SER A 20 -8.88 1.44 -3.20
CA SER A 20 -7.92 1.53 -2.08
C SER A 20 -7.58 0.15 -1.53
N ARG A 21 -8.56 -0.76 -1.46
CA ARG A 21 -8.35 -2.14 -1.02
C ARG A 21 -7.32 -2.85 -1.90
N ILE A 22 -7.46 -2.72 -3.22
CA ILE A 22 -6.54 -3.34 -4.19
C ILE A 22 -5.17 -2.67 -4.10
N ALA A 23 -5.13 -1.34 -4.06
CA ALA A 23 -3.89 -0.58 -3.99
C ALA A 23 -3.08 -0.91 -2.72
N ILE A 24 -3.71 -1.00 -1.56
CA ILE A 24 -3.05 -1.36 -0.31
C ILE A 24 -2.60 -2.83 -0.34
N HIS A 25 -3.44 -3.75 -0.80
CA HIS A 25 -3.12 -5.18 -0.82
C HIS A 25 -1.86 -5.47 -1.64
N TYR A 26 -1.76 -4.91 -2.84
CA TYR A 26 -0.61 -5.13 -3.71
C TYR A 26 0.53 -4.13 -3.47
N GLY A 27 0.24 -2.94 -2.97
CA GLY A 27 1.23 -1.88 -2.74
C GLY A 27 1.98 -1.98 -1.42
N TYR A 28 1.40 -2.64 -0.40
CA TYR A 28 2.01 -2.72 0.93
C TYR A 28 3.40 -3.36 0.92
N LEU A 29 3.54 -4.55 0.31
CA LEU A 29 4.81 -5.26 0.29
C LEU A 29 5.91 -4.51 -0.50
N PRO A 30 5.67 -4.02 -1.74
CA PRO A 30 6.62 -3.18 -2.45
C PRO A 30 7.04 -1.93 -1.67
N LEU A 31 6.10 -1.27 -0.99
CA LEU A 31 6.38 -0.07 -0.20
C LEU A 31 7.33 -0.38 0.97
N VAL A 32 7.07 -1.45 1.72
CA VAL A 32 7.93 -1.85 2.85
C VAL A 32 9.32 -2.24 2.36
N LEU A 33 9.41 -3.01 1.26
CA LEU A 33 10.70 -3.38 0.66
C LEU A 33 11.48 -2.15 0.18
N TYR A 34 10.82 -1.20 -0.47
CA TYR A 34 11.45 0.05 -0.91
C TYR A 34 11.99 0.88 0.26
N LEU A 35 11.21 1.01 1.34
CA LEU A 35 11.64 1.71 2.54
C LEU A 35 12.85 1.02 3.19
N GLY A 36 12.83 -0.30 3.32
CA GLY A 36 13.97 -1.07 3.84
C GLY A 36 15.22 -0.86 2.98
N TYR A 37 15.10 -1.07 1.67
CA TYR A 37 16.21 -0.93 0.71
C TYR A 37 16.83 0.47 0.72
N THR A 38 16.02 1.53 0.80
CA THR A 38 16.53 2.92 0.72
C THR A 38 17.13 3.44 2.02
N ARG A 39 16.80 2.82 3.16
CA ARG A 39 17.25 3.25 4.50
C ARG A 39 18.34 2.36 5.10
N SER A 40 18.65 1.22 4.48
CA SER A 40 19.78 0.38 4.87
C SER A 40 21.11 0.95 4.35
N GLU A 41 22.11 1.01 5.23
CA GLU A 41 23.51 1.22 4.86
C GLU A 41 24.37 0.04 5.36
N PRO A 42 25.11 -0.64 4.47
CA PRO A 42 25.11 -0.48 3.01
C PRO A 42 23.78 -0.92 2.38
N ARG A 43 23.47 -0.40 1.18
CA ARG A 43 22.26 -0.81 0.45
C ARG A 43 22.39 -2.28 0.00
N PRO A 44 21.44 -3.17 0.36
CA PRO A 44 21.54 -4.59 0.04
C PRO A 44 21.30 -4.83 -1.46
N MET A 45 21.84 -5.92 -2.01
CA MET A 45 21.45 -6.35 -3.36
C MET A 45 19.99 -6.83 -3.36
N LEU A 46 19.25 -6.61 -4.45
CA LEU A 46 17.83 -7.00 -4.55
C LEU A 46 17.58 -8.48 -4.26
N ILE A 47 18.51 -9.36 -4.66
CA ILE A 47 18.42 -10.80 -4.39
C ILE A 47 18.48 -11.12 -2.88
N HIS A 48 19.13 -10.29 -2.07
CA HIS A 48 19.18 -10.48 -0.61
C HIS A 48 17.86 -10.06 0.07
N LEU A 49 17.01 -9.28 -0.59
CA LEU A 49 15.69 -8.94 -0.04
C LEU A 49 14.69 -10.11 -0.12
N LEU A 50 14.96 -11.07 -1.01
CA LEU A 50 14.07 -12.21 -1.29
C LEU A 50 14.69 -13.56 -0.90
N SER A 51 16.01 -13.60 -0.70
CA SER A 51 16.72 -14.80 -0.30
C SER A 51 16.63 -15.01 1.21
N PRO A 52 16.13 -16.17 1.69
CA PRO A 52 16.16 -16.50 3.11
C PRO A 52 17.55 -16.96 3.60
N LEU A 53 18.55 -17.02 2.72
CA LEU A 53 19.89 -17.58 2.99
C LEU A 53 21.01 -16.52 2.97
N SER A 54 20.65 -15.25 3.17
CA SER A 54 21.61 -14.12 3.23
C SER A 54 22.50 -14.16 4.48
#